data_AF-A0A847DA03-F1
#
_entry.id   AF-A0A847DA03-F1
#
_cell.length_a   1.000
_cell.length_b   1.000
_cell.length_c   1.000
_cell.angle_alpha   90.00
_cell.angle_beta   90.00
_cell.angle_gamma   90.00
#
_symmetry.space_group_name_H-M   'P 1'
#
loop_
_entity.id
_entity.type
_entity.pdbx_description
1 polymer ?
#
loop_
_entity_poly.entity_id
_entity_poly.type
_entity_poly.pdbx_seq_one_letter_code
_entity_poly.pdbx_strand_id
1 'polypeptide(L)' 'MTGEQTLCPVMDAPINKEYFVEYKGKMVYFCCPGCEKQFLENPEKYLHKLPQFKQ' A
#
# COMPACT_ATOMS: atom_id res chain seq x y z
N MET A 1 4.80 -16.77 -1.71
CA MET A 1 5.74 -15.66 -1.39
C MET A 1 5.25 -14.44 -2.15
N THR A 2 4.33 -13.70 -1.53
CA THR A 2 3.67 -12.53 -2.13
C THR A 2 4.68 -11.40 -2.25
N GLY A 3 4.82 -10.81 -3.45
CA GLY A 3 5.79 -9.76 -3.76
C GLY A 3 5.83 -8.69 -2.66
N GLU A 4 7.01 -8.53 -2.06
CA GLU A 4 7.17 -7.74 -0.85
C GLU A 4 7.10 -6.26 -1.19
N GLN A 5 6.06 -5.59 -0.70
CA GLN A 5 5.96 -4.14 -0.79
C GLN A 5 6.99 -3.53 0.14
N THR A 6 7.88 -2.69 -0.38
CA THR A 6 8.91 -2.00 0.41
C THR A 6 8.69 -0.49 0.51
N LEU A 7 7.89 0.07 -0.41
CA LEU A 7 7.61 1.49 -0.52
C LEU A 7 6.11 1.79 -0.39
N CYS A 8 5.81 2.91 0.24
CA CYS A 8 4.46 3.45 0.36
C CYS A 8 3.99 3.90 -1.03
N PRO A 9 2.85 3.40 -1.54
CA PRO A 9 2.42 3.76 -2.89
C PRO A 9 1.99 5.22 -3.00
N VAL A 10 1.70 5.87 -1.88
CA VAL A 10 1.23 7.25 -1.81
C VAL A 10 2.42 8.24 -1.84
N MET A 11 3.42 8.02 -0.98
CA MET A 11 4.55 8.95 -0.78
C MET A 11 5.89 8.44 -1.31
N ASP A 12 5.96 7.21 -1.85
CA ASP A 12 7.19 6.54 -2.29
C ASP A 12 8.30 6.49 -1.20
N ALA A 13 7.88 6.57 0.07
CA ALA A 13 8.74 6.47 1.25
C ALA A 13 8.79 5.03 1.79
N PRO A 14 9.78 4.64 2.61
CA PRO A 14 9.84 3.32 3.24
C PRO A 14 8.54 3.03 4.01
N ILE A 15 7.97 1.85 3.80
CA ILE A 15 6.77 1.44 4.55
C ILE A 15 7.10 1.22 6.03
N ASN A 16 6.11 1.44 6.88
CA ASN A 16 6.12 0.99 8.25
C ASN A 16 5.09 -0.13 8.42
N LYS A 17 5.52 -1.26 8.98
CA LYS A 17 4.67 -2.43 9.25
C LYS A 17 3.59 -2.16 10.30
N GLU A 18 3.69 -1.07 11.05
CA GLU A 18 2.65 -0.59 11.96
C GLU A 18 1.43 -0.04 11.22
N TYR A 19 1.61 0.53 10.03
CA TYR A 19 0.52 1.11 9.24
C TYR A 19 0.22 0.23 8.05
N PHE A 20 -0.86 -0.54 8.14
CA PHE A 20 -1.31 -1.41 7.07
C PHE A 20 -2.82 -1.47 6.97
N VAL A 21 -3.33 -1.74 5.77
CA VAL A 21 -4.73 -2.07 5.55
C VAL A 21 -4.85 -3.34 4.73
N GLU A 22 -5.91 -4.09 4.95
CA GLU A 22 -6.27 -5.21 4.10
C GLU A 22 -7.15 -4.70 2.96
N TYR A 23 -6.71 -4.89 1.72
CA TYR A 23 -7.47 -4.54 0.53
C TYR A 23 -7.54 -5.74 -0.41
N LYS A 24 -8.77 -6.19 -0.76
CA LYS A 24 -9.01 -7.36 -1.62
C LYS A 24 -8.20 -8.61 -1.20
N GLY A 25 -8.08 -8.86 0.10
CA GLY A 25 -7.35 -10.01 0.66
C GLY A 25 -5.82 -9.91 0.57
N LYS A 26 -5.26 -8.73 0.27
CA LYS A 26 -3.82 -8.46 0.34
C LYS A 26 -3.54 -7.34 1.33
N MET A 27 -2.45 -7.48 2.10
CA MET A 27 -1.98 -6.43 2.98
C MET A 27 -1.26 -5.35 2.19
N VAL A 28 -1.61 -4.11 2.44
CA VAL A 28 -0.97 -2.92 1.89
C VAL A 28 -0.40 -2.13 3.05
N TYR A 29 0.91 -1.90 3.00
CA TYR A 29 1.63 -1.17 4.05
C TYR A 29 1.83 0.29 3.65
N PHE A 30 1.97 1.16 4.64
CA PHE A 30 2.11 2.60 4.45
C PHE A 30 3.21 3.16 5.33
N CYS A 31 3.74 4.33 4.96
CA CYS A 31 4.75 5.01 5.78
C CYS A 31 4.16 5.80 6.95
N CYS A 32 2.88 6.19 6.88
CA CYS A 32 2.22 7.03 7.89
C CYS A 32 0.69 6.81 7.89
N PRO A 33 -0.02 7.19 8.97
CA PRO A 33 -1.48 7.06 9.05
C PRO A 33 -2.22 8.03 8.11
N GLY A 34 -1.54 9.01 7.51
CA GLY A 34 -2.14 9.84 6.46
C GLY A 34 -2.29 9.10 5.13
N CYS A 35 -1.34 8.21 4.82
CA CYS A 35 -1.32 7.48 3.55
C CYS A 35 -2.45 6.47 3.44
N GLU A 36 -2.88 5.86 4.55
CA GLU A 36 -4.01 4.93 4.54
C GLU A 36 -5.30 5.62 4.03
N LYS A 37 -5.55 6.86 4.47
CA LYS A 37 -6.73 7.62 4.07
C LYS A 37 -6.68 7.96 2.60
N GLN A 38 -5.54 8.49 2.13
CA GLN A 38 -5.36 8.79 0.70
C GLN A 38 -5.49 7.52 -0.16
N PHE A 39 -5.00 6.39 0.32
CA PHE A 39 -5.17 5.10 -0.34
C PHE A 39 -6.64 4.68 -0.38
N LEU A 40 -7.38 4.79 0.73
CA LEU A 40 -8.80 4.44 0.79
C LEU A 40 -9.68 5.37 -0.06
N GLU A 41 -9.30 6.64 -0.24
CA GLU A 41 -10.00 7.57 -1.13
C GLU A 41 -9.91 7.14 -2.60
N ASN A 42 -8.77 6.62 -3.05
CA ASN A 42 -8.55 6.21 -4.44
C ASN A 42 -7.61 5.00 -4.57
N PRO A 43 -8.00 3.81 -4.09
CA PRO A 43 -7.10 2.66 -3.98
C PRO A 43 -6.63 2.18 -5.35
N GLU A 44 -7.52 2.20 -6.36
CA GLU A 44 -7.24 1.81 -7.74
C GLU A 44 -6.08 2.60 -8.37
N LYS A 45 -5.96 3.89 -8.00
CA LYS A 45 -4.84 4.73 -8.43
C LYS A 45 -3.51 4.28 -7.82
N TYR A 46 -3.51 3.50 -6.75
CA TYR A 46 -2.28 3.03 -6.10
C TYR A 46 -2.01 1.54 -6.34
N LEU A 47 -3.01 0.75 -6.78
CA LEU A 47 -2.84 -0.68 -7.05
C LEU A 47 -1.72 -0.94 -8.06
N HIS A 48 -1.55 -0.08 -9.07
CA HIS A 48 -0.48 -0.24 -10.05
C HIS A 48 0.92 0.00 -9.47
N LYS A 49 1.06 0.69 -8.33
CA LYS A 49 2.33 0.85 -7.62
C LYS A 49 2.63 -0.33 -6.71
N LEU A 50 1.60 -1.08 -6.34
CA LEU A 50 1.71 -2.20 -5.42
C LEU A 50 2.12 -3.48 -6.16
N PRO A 51 3.32 -4.04 -5.92
CA PRO A 51 3.78 -5.24 -6.60
C PRO A 51 2.85 -6.43 -6.38
N GLN A 52 2.14 -6.47 -5.25
CA GLN A 52 1.18 -7.51 -4.94
C GLN A 52 -0.11 -7.42 -5.76
N PHE A 53 -0.43 -6.29 -6.40
CA PHE A 53 -1.62 -6.14 -7.26
C PHE A 53 -1.30 -6.04 -8.75
N LYS A 54 -0.02 -5.98 -9.12
CA LYS A 54 0.40 -6.14 -10.51
C LYS A 54 0.09 -7.58 -10.94
N GLN A 55 -0.91 -7.72 -11.80
CA GLN A 55 -1.24 -8.95 -12.53
C GLN A 55 -0.42 -9.01 -13.82
#